data_AF-A0A2U1KHE0-F1
#
_entry.id   AF-A0A2U1KHE0-F1
#
_cell.length_a   1.000
_cell.length_b   1.000
_cell.length_c   1.000
_cell.angle_alpha   90.00
_cell.angle_beta   90.00
_cell.angle_gamma   90.00
#
_symmetry.space_group_name_H-M   'P 1'
#
loop_
_entity.id
_entity.type
_entity.pdbx_description
1 polymer ?
#
loop_
_entity_poly.entity_id
_entity_poly.type
_entity_poly.pdbx_seq_one_letter_code
_entity_poly.pdbx_strand_id
1 'polypeptide(L)'
;MLDIRDGKTLRVFGSPNLRVLGKSVVNVEYRGEGDDEGFVKRVKEEFTDFGSTSVVILDNFDGASMKVAELLVNNGFKEAYAIRGGVRGDNGWLDIQETLLPPSVHINPKMKVKKSLEVNNNGAIEQQSDVKSQPPSVAESKQTNNGYAKTSTEPNKCARSTLRSSSPYPMYPDMKPPSSPTPSKPQ
;
A
#
# COMPACT_ATOMS: atom_id res chain seq x y z
N MET A 1 -8.05 3.54 -17.83
CA MET A 1 -7.96 2.64 -16.66
C MET A 1 -9.34 2.53 -16.07
N LEU A 2 -9.75 1.36 -15.60
CA LEU A 2 -11.03 1.15 -14.92
C LEU A 2 -10.78 0.96 -13.43
N ASP A 3 -11.36 1.81 -12.60
CA ASP A 3 -11.20 1.79 -11.14
C ASP A 3 -12.54 1.40 -10.51
N ILE A 4 -12.60 0.15 -10.06
CA ILE A 4 -13.85 -0.55 -9.71
C ILE A 4 -14.26 -0.41 -8.24
N ARG A 5 -13.50 0.37 -7.47
CA ARG A 5 -13.68 0.58 -6.04
C ARG A 5 -14.97 1.34 -5.74
N ASP A 6 -15.54 1.07 -4.56
CA ASP A 6 -16.80 1.66 -4.12
C ASP A 6 -16.70 3.18 -3.89
N GLY A 7 -17.86 3.85 -3.98
CA GLY A 7 -17.95 5.31 -3.83
C GLY A 7 -17.47 5.86 -2.47
N LYS A 8 -17.33 5.05 -1.41
CA LYS A 8 -16.76 5.45 -0.12
C LYS A 8 -15.24 5.39 -0.17
N THR A 9 -14.66 4.31 -0.70
CA THR A 9 -13.20 4.20 -0.92
C THR A 9 -12.69 5.34 -1.80
N LEU A 10 -13.40 5.66 -2.90
CA LEU A 10 -13.03 6.76 -3.80
C LEU A 10 -13.08 8.14 -3.13
N ARG A 11 -13.95 8.35 -2.13
CA ARG A 11 -13.98 9.60 -1.34
C ARG A 11 -12.78 9.72 -0.39
N VAL A 12 -12.27 8.60 0.13
CA VAL A 12 -11.12 8.58 1.05
C VAL A 12 -9.80 8.63 0.28
N PHE A 13 -9.59 7.77 -0.70
CA PHE A 13 -8.30 7.65 -1.41
C PHE A 13 -8.23 8.50 -2.68
N GLY A 14 -9.34 8.68 -3.39
CA GLY A 14 -9.34 9.15 -4.78
C GLY A 14 -8.81 8.11 -5.76
N SER A 15 -8.91 8.44 -7.06
CA SER A 15 -8.37 7.68 -8.19
C SER A 15 -6.99 8.22 -8.59
N PRO A 16 -6.08 7.42 -9.16
CA PRO A 16 -4.76 7.90 -9.61
C PRO A 16 -4.87 8.85 -10.81
N ASN A 17 -3.99 9.86 -10.89
CA ASN A 17 -4.06 10.88 -11.93
C ASN A 17 -3.16 10.53 -13.14
N LEU A 18 -3.71 9.80 -14.12
CA LEU A 18 -2.96 9.30 -15.28
C LEU A 18 -2.72 10.34 -16.41
N ARG A 19 -2.99 11.64 -16.17
CA ARG A 19 -2.85 12.69 -17.20
C ARG A 19 -1.44 12.81 -17.78
N VAL A 20 -0.40 12.51 -16.99
CA VAL A 20 1.01 12.48 -17.45
C VAL A 20 1.26 11.41 -18.52
N LEU A 21 0.42 10.37 -18.60
CA LEU A 21 0.48 9.31 -19.60
C LEU A 21 -0.49 9.55 -20.78
N GLY A 22 -1.18 10.70 -20.80
CA GLY A 22 -2.26 10.98 -21.75
C GLY A 22 -3.50 10.10 -21.56
N LYS A 23 -3.75 9.57 -20.34
CA LYS A 23 -4.84 8.63 -20.05
C LYS A 23 -5.78 9.13 -18.94
N SER A 24 -6.99 8.59 -18.93
CA SER A 24 -8.02 8.80 -17.91
C SER A 24 -8.21 7.57 -17.02
N VAL A 25 -8.83 7.80 -15.86
CA VAL A 25 -9.49 6.77 -15.07
C VAL A 25 -10.99 6.91 -15.27
N VAL A 26 -11.65 5.77 -15.50
CA VAL A 26 -13.11 5.58 -15.54
C VAL A 26 -13.48 4.87 -14.23
N ASN A 27 -14.52 5.32 -13.55
CA ASN A 27 -14.92 4.78 -12.24
C ASN A 27 -16.30 4.10 -12.34
N VAL A 28 -16.32 2.77 -12.30
CA VAL A 28 -17.56 1.95 -12.30
C VAL A 28 -17.49 0.94 -11.16
N GLU A 29 -18.31 1.15 -10.13
CA GLU A 29 -18.36 0.27 -8.94
C GLU A 29 -18.70 -1.18 -9.33
N TYR A 30 -17.81 -2.12 -8.97
CA TYR A 30 -18.10 -3.55 -9.05
C TYR A 30 -18.70 -4.04 -7.73
N ARG A 31 -19.80 -4.81 -7.81
CA ARG A 31 -20.59 -5.22 -6.64
C ARG A 31 -20.46 -6.71 -6.29
N GLY A 32 -19.63 -7.44 -7.03
CA GLY A 32 -19.55 -8.89 -6.98
C GLY A 32 -20.47 -9.57 -7.99
N GLU A 33 -20.37 -10.89 -8.03
CA GLU A 33 -20.84 -11.82 -9.08
C GLU A 33 -22.35 -11.78 -9.37
N GLY A 34 -23.15 -11.12 -8.51
CA GLY A 34 -24.60 -10.95 -8.69
C GLY A 34 -25.02 -9.74 -9.54
N ASP A 35 -24.08 -8.97 -10.09
CA ASP A 35 -24.32 -7.78 -10.93
C ASP A 35 -23.35 -7.76 -12.14
N ASP A 36 -22.89 -8.92 -12.62
CA ASP A 36 -21.85 -9.03 -13.65
C ASP A 36 -22.30 -8.47 -15.01
N GLU A 37 -23.46 -8.85 -15.54
CA GLU A 37 -23.99 -8.29 -16.80
C GLU A 37 -24.33 -6.80 -16.66
N GLY A 38 -24.87 -6.40 -15.50
CA GLY A 38 -25.19 -5.01 -15.17
C GLY A 38 -23.93 -4.15 -15.09
N PHE A 39 -22.86 -4.68 -14.52
CA PHE A 39 -21.54 -4.08 -14.50
C PHE A 39 -20.94 -3.98 -15.91
N VAL A 40 -20.90 -5.07 -16.69
CA VAL A 40 -20.37 -5.06 -18.07
C VAL A 40 -21.10 -4.04 -18.94
N LYS A 41 -22.43 -3.91 -18.80
CA LYS A 41 -23.21 -2.89 -19.51
C LYS A 41 -22.74 -1.48 -19.15
N ARG A 42 -22.66 -1.14 -17.86
CA ARG A 42 -22.15 0.16 -17.37
C ARG A 42 -20.72 0.45 -17.86
N VAL A 43 -19.86 -0.57 -17.90
CA VAL A 43 -18.49 -0.42 -18.42
C VAL A 43 -18.49 -0.16 -19.92
N LYS A 44 -19.27 -0.90 -20.73
CA LYS A 44 -19.36 -0.68 -22.18
C LYS A 44 -19.94 0.68 -22.56
N GLU A 45 -20.81 1.25 -21.72
CA GLU A 45 -21.34 2.62 -21.91
C GLU A 45 -20.26 3.71 -21.78
N GLU A 46 -19.13 3.43 -21.12
CA GLU A 46 -18.00 4.35 -20.94
C GLU A 46 -16.89 4.22 -22.02
N PHE A 47 -16.95 3.19 -22.89
CA PHE A 47 -15.90 2.92 -23.89
C PHE A 47 -16.46 2.87 -25.33
N THR A 48 -16.14 3.88 -26.14
CA THR A 48 -16.61 4.03 -27.53
C THR A 48 -16.24 2.86 -28.45
N ASP A 49 -15.09 2.23 -28.23
CA ASP A 49 -14.68 0.98 -28.87
C ASP A 49 -14.03 0.07 -27.83
N PHE A 50 -14.81 -0.85 -27.28
CA PHE A 50 -14.29 -1.90 -26.38
C PHE A 50 -13.45 -2.96 -27.11
N GLY A 51 -13.74 -3.20 -28.40
CA GLY A 51 -13.12 -4.26 -29.20
C GLY A 51 -11.63 -4.05 -29.49
N SER A 52 -11.16 -2.79 -29.55
CA SER A 52 -9.74 -2.47 -29.63
C SER A 52 -9.10 -2.01 -28.30
N THR A 53 -9.90 -1.74 -27.26
CA THR A 53 -9.41 -1.11 -26.02
C THR A 53 -8.78 -2.11 -25.04
N SER A 54 -7.55 -1.81 -24.63
CA SER A 54 -6.86 -2.45 -23.51
C SER A 54 -7.25 -1.81 -22.16
N VAL A 55 -7.76 -2.59 -21.20
CA VAL A 55 -8.23 -2.08 -19.90
C VAL A 55 -7.34 -2.54 -18.74
N VAL A 56 -6.64 -1.62 -18.09
CA VAL A 56 -6.01 -1.86 -16.77
C VAL A 56 -7.03 -1.57 -15.68
N ILE A 57 -7.22 -2.53 -14.76
CA ILE A 57 -8.23 -2.55 -13.70
C ILE A 57 -7.58 -2.31 -12.33
N LEU A 58 -8.21 -1.48 -11.49
CA LEU A 58 -7.78 -1.13 -10.14
C LEU A 58 -8.90 -1.40 -9.13
N ASP A 59 -8.60 -2.20 -8.10
CA ASP A 59 -9.43 -2.38 -6.91
C ASP A 59 -8.58 -2.19 -5.63
N ASN A 60 -9.18 -2.24 -4.44
CA ASN A 60 -8.48 -2.26 -3.16
C ASN A 60 -7.42 -3.36 -3.09
N PHE A 61 -7.75 -4.55 -3.57
CA PHE A 61 -6.88 -5.74 -3.69
C PHE A 61 -7.14 -6.41 -5.06
N ASP A 62 -6.28 -7.33 -5.49
CA ASP A 62 -6.36 -7.88 -6.85
C ASP A 62 -7.48 -8.88 -7.10
N GLY A 63 -7.92 -9.64 -6.08
CA GLY A 63 -8.86 -10.76 -6.22
C GLY A 63 -10.15 -10.48 -6.99
N ALA A 64 -10.80 -9.33 -6.79
CA ALA A 64 -11.99 -8.95 -7.58
C ALA A 64 -11.61 -8.45 -8.99
N SER A 65 -10.52 -7.67 -9.10
CA SER A 65 -10.04 -7.16 -10.39
C SER A 65 -9.59 -8.25 -11.36
N MET A 66 -9.12 -9.40 -10.86
CA MET A 66 -8.79 -10.57 -11.70
C MET A 66 -10.04 -11.17 -12.34
N LYS A 67 -11.11 -11.40 -11.57
CA LYS A 67 -12.41 -11.86 -12.11
C LYS A 67 -12.98 -10.87 -13.12
N VAL A 68 -12.90 -9.57 -12.82
CA VAL A 68 -13.32 -8.51 -13.74
C VAL A 68 -12.49 -8.49 -15.04
N ALA A 69 -11.19 -8.84 -14.99
CA ALA A 69 -10.38 -8.95 -16.20
C ALA A 69 -10.87 -10.06 -17.14
N GLU A 70 -11.11 -11.26 -16.58
CA GLU A 70 -11.67 -12.40 -17.32
C GLU A 70 -13.08 -12.07 -17.86
N LEU A 71 -13.95 -11.48 -17.02
CA LEU A 71 -15.30 -11.06 -17.38
C LEU A 71 -15.32 -10.07 -18.56
N LEU A 72 -14.44 -9.06 -18.57
CA LEU A 72 -14.38 -8.06 -19.64
C LEU A 72 -13.83 -8.65 -20.96
N VAL A 73 -12.80 -9.49 -20.91
CA VAL A 73 -12.26 -10.17 -22.12
C VAL A 73 -13.29 -11.13 -22.71
N ASN A 74 -13.96 -11.94 -21.89
CA ASN A 74 -15.06 -12.81 -22.32
C ASN A 74 -16.25 -12.03 -22.90
N ASN A 75 -16.40 -10.74 -22.53
CA ASN A 75 -17.39 -9.83 -23.08
C ASN A 75 -16.90 -8.99 -24.27
N GLY A 76 -15.73 -9.31 -24.84
CA GLY A 76 -15.23 -8.72 -26.08
C GLY A 76 -14.36 -7.48 -25.94
N PHE A 77 -13.82 -7.18 -24.75
CA PHE A 77 -12.68 -6.28 -24.64
C PHE A 77 -11.41 -6.96 -25.18
N LYS A 78 -10.56 -6.20 -25.89
CA LYS A 78 -9.32 -6.72 -26.50
C LYS A 78 -8.44 -7.49 -25.51
N GLU A 79 -8.17 -6.86 -24.37
CA GLU A 79 -7.32 -7.37 -23.30
C GLU A 79 -7.61 -6.60 -22.01
N ALA A 80 -7.58 -7.29 -20.87
CA ALA A 80 -7.78 -6.67 -19.56
C ALA A 80 -6.73 -7.18 -18.55
N TYR A 81 -6.29 -6.29 -17.67
CA TYR A 81 -5.18 -6.54 -16.73
C TYR A 81 -5.54 -6.08 -15.32
N ALA A 82 -5.51 -7.02 -14.37
CA ALA A 82 -5.58 -6.73 -12.95
C ALA A 82 -4.23 -6.22 -12.41
N ILE A 83 -4.25 -5.14 -11.61
CA ILE A 83 -3.08 -4.71 -10.85
C ILE A 83 -2.94 -5.58 -9.60
N ARG A 84 -1.88 -6.39 -9.53
CA ARG A 84 -1.54 -7.20 -8.35
C ARG A 84 -1.40 -6.34 -7.10
N GLY A 85 -1.86 -6.86 -5.96
CA GLY A 85 -1.97 -6.10 -4.70
C GLY A 85 -3.04 -5.00 -4.71
N GLY A 86 -3.64 -4.66 -5.86
CA GLY A 86 -4.61 -3.57 -6.00
C GLY A 86 -4.01 -2.21 -5.58
N VAL A 87 -4.76 -1.45 -4.79
CA VAL A 87 -4.30 -0.18 -4.19
C VAL A 87 -3.57 -0.40 -2.86
N ARG A 88 -3.94 -1.42 -2.09
CA ARG A 88 -3.67 -1.48 -0.63
C ARG A 88 -2.90 -2.71 -0.14
N GLY A 89 -2.66 -3.70 -0.98
CA GLY A 89 -1.83 -4.88 -0.67
C GLY A 89 -0.37 -4.71 -1.06
N ASP A 90 0.45 -5.68 -0.66
CA ASP A 90 1.89 -5.72 -0.91
C ASP A 90 2.21 -5.68 -2.41
N ASN A 91 3.18 -4.85 -2.82
CA ASN A 91 3.49 -4.52 -4.22
C ASN A 91 2.32 -3.85 -4.99
N GLY A 92 1.22 -3.49 -4.31
CA GLY A 92 0.12 -2.71 -4.86
C GLY A 92 0.46 -1.22 -4.96
N TRP A 93 -0.49 -0.43 -5.48
CA TRP A 93 -0.23 0.96 -5.90
C TRP A 93 0.41 1.84 -4.82
N LEU A 94 -0.12 1.84 -3.59
CA LEU A 94 0.41 2.68 -2.51
C LEU A 94 1.79 2.23 -2.01
N ASP A 95 2.12 0.95 -2.14
CA ASP A 95 3.40 0.38 -1.71
C ASP A 95 4.52 0.74 -2.70
N ILE A 96 4.25 0.61 -4.00
CA ILE A 96 5.23 0.91 -5.04
C ILE A 96 5.36 2.40 -5.40
N GLN A 97 4.39 3.26 -5.03
CA GLN A 97 4.35 4.61 -5.60
C GLN A 97 5.57 5.47 -5.26
N GLU A 98 6.10 5.35 -4.05
CA GLU A 98 7.24 6.17 -3.58
C GLU A 98 8.57 5.79 -4.25
N THR A 99 8.65 4.61 -4.87
CA THR A 99 9.90 4.05 -5.43
C THR A 99 9.86 3.85 -6.94
N LEU A 100 8.69 3.51 -7.51
CA LEU A 100 8.55 3.14 -8.92
C LEU A 100 7.63 4.06 -9.74
N LEU A 101 6.81 4.92 -9.12
CA LEU A 101 5.83 5.75 -9.82
C LEU A 101 6.14 7.25 -9.70
N PRO A 102 5.90 8.06 -10.76
CA PRO A 102 6.10 9.50 -10.69
C PRO A 102 5.06 10.15 -9.74
N PRO A 103 5.43 11.18 -8.95
CA PRO A 103 4.53 11.82 -7.98
C PRO A 103 3.19 12.32 -8.54
N SER A 104 3.12 12.57 -9.86
CA SER A 104 1.88 12.98 -10.55
C SER A 104 0.79 11.91 -10.59
N VAL A 105 1.11 10.61 -10.40
CA VAL A 105 0.13 9.50 -10.39
C VAL A 105 -0.17 8.96 -8.98
N HIS A 106 0.46 9.51 -7.95
CA HIS A 106 0.31 9.07 -6.55
C HIS A 106 -1.13 9.20 -6.04
N ILE A 107 -1.58 8.20 -5.25
CA ILE A 107 -2.88 8.21 -4.57
C ILE A 107 -2.66 8.78 -3.17
N ASN A 108 -3.28 9.93 -2.90
CA ASN A 108 -3.08 10.68 -1.65
C ASN A 108 -4.37 10.66 -0.79
N PRO A 109 -4.41 9.92 0.35
CA PRO A 109 -5.60 9.82 1.19
C PRO A 109 -6.09 11.17 1.73
N LYS A 110 -7.33 11.52 1.40
CA LYS A 110 -8.04 12.74 1.81
C LYS A 110 -8.54 12.63 3.25
N MET A 111 -7.63 12.48 4.21
CA MET A 111 -7.97 12.53 5.62
C MET A 111 -8.54 13.91 6.00
N LYS A 112 -9.76 13.92 6.54
CA LYS A 112 -10.27 15.10 7.26
C LYS A 112 -9.47 15.21 8.56
N VAL A 113 -8.71 16.29 8.72
CA VAL A 113 -7.90 16.52 9.92
C VAL A 113 -8.79 16.68 11.15
N LYS A 114 -8.90 15.62 11.94
CA LYS A 114 -8.93 15.74 13.41
C LYS A 114 -7.59 15.22 13.93
N LYS A 115 -6.79 16.14 14.44
CA LYS A 115 -5.45 15.91 14.96
C LYS A 115 -5.50 15.02 16.22
N SER A 116 -5.06 13.78 16.12
CA SER A 116 -4.12 13.20 17.09
C SER A 116 -3.48 11.91 16.54
N LEU A 117 -2.17 11.95 16.38
CA LEU A 117 -1.29 10.78 16.36
C LEU A 117 -0.40 10.87 17.62
N GLU A 118 -1.04 10.87 18.79
CA GLU A 118 -0.32 10.78 20.07
C GLU A 118 0.00 9.32 20.38
N VAL A 119 1.29 8.98 20.27
CA VAL A 119 1.85 7.73 20.82
C VAL A 119 1.98 7.89 22.34
N ASN A 120 0.85 7.78 23.04
CA ASN A 120 0.82 7.79 24.50
C ASN A 120 0.99 6.37 25.04
N ASN A 121 2.22 5.87 25.02
CA ASN A 121 2.62 4.71 25.81
C ASN A 121 2.63 5.10 27.29
N ASN A 122 1.70 4.57 28.09
CA ASN A 122 1.83 4.41 29.54
C ASN A 122 0.75 3.45 30.04
N GLY A 123 1.13 2.44 30.84
CA GLY A 123 0.20 1.49 31.44
C GLY A 123 0.12 1.67 32.96
N ALA A 124 -1.10 1.66 33.51
CA ALA A 124 -1.35 1.60 34.94
C ALA A 124 -2.64 0.82 35.25
N ILE A 125 -2.45 -0.26 36.02
CA ILE A 125 -3.38 -1.25 36.56
C ILE A 125 -4.60 -0.70 37.34
N GLU A 126 -5.76 -1.30 37.04
CA GLU A 126 -6.84 -1.77 37.95
C GLU A 126 -7.48 -0.89 39.05
N GLN A 127 -8.82 -0.89 39.04
CA GLN A 127 -9.57 -1.49 40.15
C GLN A 127 -10.97 -2.01 39.73
N GLN A 128 -11.52 -2.96 40.51
CA GLN A 128 -12.75 -3.72 40.21
C GLN A 128 -13.88 -3.44 41.23
N SER A 129 -15.11 -3.77 40.82
CA SER A 129 -16.17 -4.34 41.68
C SER A 129 -17.18 -5.04 40.74
N ASP A 130 -17.35 -6.36 40.76
CA ASP A 130 -18.10 -7.18 41.74
C ASP A 130 -19.63 -6.93 41.71
N VAL A 131 -20.52 -7.93 41.71
CA VAL A 131 -20.47 -9.41 41.78
C VAL A 131 -21.58 -9.97 40.84
N LYS A 132 -21.78 -11.27 40.53
CA LYS A 132 -21.42 -12.61 41.08
C LYS A 132 -21.43 -13.62 39.89
N SER A 133 -21.21 -14.95 39.92
CA SER A 133 -21.28 -16.03 40.93
C SER A 133 -20.21 -17.12 40.66
N GLN A 134 -20.27 -18.28 41.34
CA GLN A 134 -19.25 -19.33 41.34
C GLN A 134 -19.72 -20.75 40.90
N PRO A 135 -18.77 -21.66 40.57
CA PRO A 135 -19.00 -23.02 40.04
C PRO A 135 -18.98 -24.10 41.17
N PRO A 136 -18.82 -25.42 40.89
CA PRO A 136 -17.53 -26.05 40.52
C PRO A 136 -17.67 -27.01 39.30
N SER A 137 -16.67 -27.74 38.78
CA SER A 137 -15.30 -28.14 39.19
C SER A 137 -14.45 -28.36 37.88
N VAL A 138 -13.21 -28.86 37.75
CA VAL A 138 -12.24 -29.63 38.59
C VAL A 138 -10.79 -29.14 38.27
N ALA A 139 -9.77 -29.83 38.76
CA ALA A 139 -8.33 -29.69 38.50
C ALA A 139 -7.91 -30.21 37.08
N GLU A 140 -6.66 -30.10 36.57
CA GLU A 140 -5.37 -30.01 37.30
C GLU A 140 -4.26 -29.16 36.62
N SER A 141 -3.33 -28.69 37.47
CA SER A 141 -2.05 -28.00 37.22
C SER A 141 -1.05 -28.77 36.32
N LYS A 142 0.07 -28.22 35.78
CA LYS A 142 1.25 -27.50 36.35
C LYS A 142 2.04 -26.86 35.17
N GLN A 143 3.02 -25.95 35.26
CA GLN A 143 3.53 -24.97 36.24
C GLN A 143 4.56 -24.08 35.49
N THR A 144 4.91 -22.89 36.01
CA THR A 144 5.85 -21.93 35.40
C THR A 144 7.34 -22.27 35.53
N ASN A 145 8.18 -21.73 34.64
CA ASN A 145 9.28 -20.84 35.06
C ASN A 145 9.61 -19.78 33.98
N ASN A 146 10.34 -18.72 34.38
CA ASN A 146 10.99 -17.77 33.48
C ASN A 146 12.51 -17.96 33.62
N GLY A 147 13.23 -18.24 32.52
CA GLY A 147 14.67 -18.45 32.51
C GLY A 147 15.44 -17.27 31.90
N TYR A 148 15.99 -16.38 32.73
CA TYR A 148 16.90 -15.32 32.29
C TYR A 148 18.35 -15.80 32.32
N ALA A 149 19.01 -15.87 31.16
CA ALA A 149 20.42 -16.22 31.04
C ALA A 149 21.16 -15.20 30.17
N LYS A 150 22.27 -14.65 30.69
CA LYS A 150 23.20 -13.80 29.95
C LYS A 150 24.34 -14.66 29.38
N THR A 151 24.60 -14.55 28.09
CA THR A 151 25.90 -14.87 27.50
C THR A 151 26.24 -13.80 26.45
N SER A 152 27.50 -13.36 26.45
CA SER A 152 28.05 -12.45 25.43
C SER A 152 28.81 -13.24 24.38
N THR A 153 28.78 -12.79 23.12
CA THR A 153 29.98 -12.59 22.25
C THR A 153 29.54 -11.98 20.90
N GLU A 154 30.16 -10.85 20.54
CA GLU A 154 30.11 -10.15 19.25
C GLU A 154 30.67 -11.03 18.09
N PRO A 155 30.43 -10.79 16.77
CA PRO A 155 30.44 -9.43 16.21
C PRO A 155 29.52 -9.05 15.03
N ASN A 156 29.56 -7.76 14.73
CA ASN A 156 29.22 -7.07 13.45
C ASN A 156 27.76 -6.68 13.21
N LYS A 157 27.46 -5.41 13.48
CA LYS A 157 27.37 -4.37 12.42
C LYS A 157 27.45 -2.95 13.01
N CYS A 158 28.10 -2.03 12.29
CA CYS A 158 28.20 -0.63 12.70
C CYS A 158 26.82 0.03 12.79
N ALA A 159 26.50 0.60 13.96
CA ALA A 159 25.22 1.26 14.20
C ALA A 159 25.12 2.55 13.37
N ARG A 160 24.26 2.54 12.35
CA ARG A 160 24.01 3.71 11.48
C ARG A 160 23.07 4.72 12.15
N SER A 161 23.48 5.25 13.30
CA SER A 161 22.82 6.38 13.97
C SER A 161 23.44 7.70 13.50
N THR A 162 23.15 8.09 12.26
CA THR A 162 23.51 9.42 11.73
C THR A 162 22.26 10.23 11.46
N LEU A 163 22.18 11.41 12.10
CA LEU A 163 21.25 12.48 11.75
C LEU A 163 21.40 12.80 10.26
N ARG A 164 20.31 13.14 9.56
CA ARG A 164 20.35 13.47 8.12
C ARG A 164 21.28 14.66 7.86
N SER A 165 22.51 14.38 7.42
CA SER A 165 23.45 15.39 6.94
C SER A 165 22.90 16.05 5.67
N SER A 166 22.89 17.39 5.63
CA SER A 166 22.47 18.18 4.46
C SER A 166 23.51 18.22 3.33
N SER A 167 24.58 17.42 3.39
CA SER A 167 25.60 17.34 2.34
C SER A 167 25.06 16.57 1.11
N PRO A 168 25.33 17.04 -0.12
CA PRO A 168 25.01 16.31 -1.35
C PRO A 168 25.89 15.07 -1.59
N TYR A 169 26.84 14.75 -0.69
CA TYR A 169 27.76 13.61 -0.82
C TYR A 169 27.58 12.55 0.30
N PRO A 170 26.38 11.96 0.48
CA PRO A 170 26.08 11.04 1.60
C PRO A 170 26.82 9.70 1.56
N MET A 171 27.49 9.38 0.44
CA MET A 171 28.29 8.15 0.27
C MET A 171 29.76 8.31 0.68
N TYR A 172 30.21 9.53 1.00
CA TYR A 172 31.61 9.83 1.31
C TYR A 172 31.78 10.10 2.82
N PRO A 173 32.62 9.34 3.56
CA PRO A 173 32.79 9.50 5.00
C PRO A 173 33.28 10.90 5.44
N ASP A 174 34.01 11.60 4.57
CA ASP A 174 34.49 12.96 4.82
C ASP A 174 33.59 14.06 4.21
N MET A 175 32.41 13.68 3.68
CA MET A 175 31.35 14.54 3.14
C MET A 175 31.74 15.42 1.94
N LYS A 176 32.88 15.16 1.28
CA LYS A 176 33.42 15.97 0.17
C LYS A 176 33.13 15.35 -1.21
N PRO A 177 33.13 16.16 -2.28
CA PRO A 177 33.25 15.63 -3.64
C PRO A 177 34.62 14.95 -3.83
N PRO A 178 34.72 13.93 -4.70
CA PRO A 178 36.02 13.46 -5.17
C PRO A 178 36.75 14.58 -5.93
N SER A 179 38.07 14.68 -5.75
CA SER A 179 38.91 15.67 -6.43
C SER A 179 38.82 15.51 -7.95
N SER A 180 38.43 16.57 -8.65
CA SER A 180 38.39 16.58 -10.12
C SER A 180 39.80 16.44 -10.71
N PRO A 181 40.03 15.62 -11.75
CA PRO A 181 41.31 15.59 -12.44
C PRO A 181 41.53 16.91 -13.20
N THR A 182 42.51 17.71 -12.76
CA THR A 182 42.95 18.90 -13.49
C THR A 182 43.53 18.49 -14.84
N PRO A 183 43.05 19.03 -15.97
CA PRO A 183 43.56 18.66 -17.29
C PRO A 183 45.02 19.10 -17.45
N SER A 184 45.86 18.19 -17.93
CA SER A 184 47.24 18.50 -18.33
C SER A 184 47.27 19.56 -19.42
N LYS A 185 48.26 20.46 -19.36
CA LYS A 185 48.50 21.43 -20.43
C LYS A 185 48.82 20.70 -21.74
N PRO A 186 48.20 21.07 -22.89
CA PRO A 186 48.59 20.51 -24.19
C PRO A 186 50.04 20.88 -24.54
N GLN A 187 50.69 20.00 -25.32
CA GLN A 187 51.97 20.25 -25.97
C GLN A 187 51.79 21.07 -27.25
#